data_AF-A0A8S9L555-F1
#
_entry.id   AF-A0A8S9L555-F1
#
_cell.length_a   1.000
_cell.length_b   1.000
_cell.length_c   1.000
_cell.angle_alpha   90.00
_cell.angle_beta   90.00
_cell.angle_gamma   90.00
#
_symmetry.space_group_name_H-M   'P 1'
#
loop_
_entity.id
_entity.type
_entity.pdbx_description
1 polymer ?
#
loop_
_entity_poly.entity_id
_entity_poly.type
_entity_poly.pdbx_seq_one_letter_code
_entity_poly.pdbx_strand_id
1 'polypeptide(L)'
;MLPLVIAQYPQILGLPVKAKMSTQQYFFSLKLKVDPEGFARVVEKMPQVVSLKQNVIMKPVEFLLGRAFKVEDVARMVVRCPQILCSRVELMKNAYYFYKTEMGRPMKELVEYPEYFTYGLESRIKPRYQKLQGKGIRSSLNWFLNCSDQRFEERLEGNFIDADSEGPVFEMGGKLDMPGGGGGGEVVSDEDDDDDESDDDEVLYRRTLTL
;
A
#
# COMPACT_ATOMS: atom_id res chain seq x y z
N MET A 1 5.85 -1.17 22.48
CA MET A 1 7.13 -0.74 21.88
C MET A 1 8.29 -1.67 22.22
N LEU A 2 8.80 -1.72 23.45
CA LEU A 2 10.05 -2.43 23.77
C LEU A 2 10.05 -3.96 23.48
N PRO A 3 9.01 -4.75 23.84
CA PRO A 3 9.00 -6.18 23.56
C PRO A 3 9.07 -6.51 22.05
N LEU A 4 8.36 -5.73 21.22
CA LEU A 4 8.34 -5.89 19.77
C LEU A 4 9.70 -5.59 19.14
N VAL A 5 10.35 -4.52 19.59
CA VAL A 5 11.70 -4.13 19.14
C VAL A 5 12.72 -5.22 19.46
N ILE A 6 12.64 -5.82 20.64
CA ILE A 6 13.52 -6.95 21.03
C ILE A 6 13.21 -8.18 20.19
N ALA A 7 11.94 -8.51 19.94
CA ALA A 7 11.56 -9.64 19.11
C ALA A 7 12.07 -9.52 17.66
N GLN A 8 12.00 -8.32 17.07
CA GLN A 8 12.47 -8.06 15.71
C GLN A 8 14.00 -7.94 15.60
N TYR A 9 14.69 -7.55 16.68
CA TYR A 9 16.14 -7.33 16.69
C TYR A 9 16.77 -7.76 18.03
N PRO A 10 16.82 -9.07 18.35
CA PRO A 10 17.28 -9.57 19.66
C PRO A 10 18.70 -9.14 20.03
N GLN A 11 19.56 -8.99 19.03
CA GLN A 11 20.94 -8.53 19.20
C GLN A 11 21.04 -7.09 19.76
N ILE A 12 19.94 -6.34 19.80
CA ILE A 12 19.90 -5.02 20.45
C ILE A 12 20.34 -5.09 21.92
N LEU A 13 20.08 -6.21 22.60
CA LEU A 13 20.41 -6.40 24.02
C LEU A 13 21.93 -6.41 24.29
N GLY A 14 22.74 -6.80 23.30
CA GLY A 14 24.19 -6.82 23.41
C GLY A 14 24.88 -5.51 23.01
N LEU A 15 24.11 -4.46 22.67
CA LEU A 15 24.65 -3.20 22.17
C LEU A 15 24.62 -2.11 23.23
N PRO A 16 25.50 -1.09 23.15
CA PRO A 16 25.37 0.12 23.93
C PRO A 16 24.21 0.96 23.38
N VAL A 17 22.97 0.49 23.58
CA VAL A 17 21.74 1.00 22.94
C VAL A 17 21.56 2.48 23.18
N LYS A 18 21.75 2.95 24.42
CA LYS A 18 21.58 4.38 24.77
C LYS A 18 22.50 5.27 23.94
N ALA A 19 23.79 4.95 23.87
CA ALA A 19 24.77 5.74 23.13
C ALA A 19 24.52 5.68 21.61
N LYS A 20 24.22 4.48 21.08
CA LYS A 20 23.91 4.30 19.65
C LYS A 20 22.62 5.01 19.26
N MET A 21 21.56 4.92 20.06
CA MET A 21 20.30 5.60 19.81
C MET A 21 20.48 7.11 19.78
N SER A 22 21.12 7.71 20.78
CA SER A 22 21.36 9.16 20.79
C SER A 22 22.17 9.61 19.58
N THR A 23 23.24 8.88 19.25
CA THR A 23 24.10 9.20 18.09
C THR A 23 23.32 9.10 16.78
N GLN A 24 22.54 8.03 16.61
CA GLN A 24 21.79 7.80 15.38
C GLN A 24 20.63 8.80 15.24
N GLN A 25 19.91 9.09 16.32
CA GLN A 25 18.86 10.11 16.35
C GLN A 25 19.41 11.49 15.96
N TYR A 26 20.57 11.88 16.52
CA TYR A 26 21.23 13.13 16.17
C TYR A 26 21.60 13.18 14.67
N PHE A 27 22.12 12.07 14.13
CA PHE A 27 22.42 11.95 12.71
C PHE A 27 21.16 12.11 11.83
N PHE A 28 20.05 11.45 12.18
CA PHE A 28 18.78 11.57 11.45
C PHE A 28 18.23 12.99 11.48
N SER A 29 18.29 13.67 12.62
CA SER A 29 17.88 15.07 12.76
C SER A 29 18.75 16.00 11.90
N LEU A 30 20.09 15.85 11.98
CA LEU A 30 21.00 16.75 11.29
C LEU A 30 20.99 16.57 9.76
N LYS A 31 21.03 15.31 9.29
CA LYS A 31 21.22 14.97 7.87
C LYS A 31 19.91 14.75 7.11
N LEU A 32 18.92 14.13 7.75
CA LEU A 32 17.64 13.78 7.11
C LEU A 32 16.50 14.72 7.53
N LYS A 33 16.72 15.64 8.48
CA LYS A 33 15.67 16.52 9.04
C LYS A 33 14.49 15.73 9.63
N VAL A 34 14.75 14.52 10.13
CA VAL A 34 13.77 13.69 10.84
C VAL A 34 13.78 14.10 12.31
N ASP A 35 12.62 14.51 12.81
CA ASP A 35 12.43 14.88 14.21
C ASP A 35 12.47 13.65 15.15
N PRO A 36 12.60 13.84 16.48
CA PRO A 36 12.63 12.75 17.45
C PRO A 36 11.47 11.75 17.36
N GLU A 37 10.25 12.22 17.10
CA GLU A 37 9.06 11.38 17.00
C GLU A 37 9.06 10.57 15.69
N GLY A 38 9.44 11.22 14.59
CA GLY A 38 9.71 10.55 13.33
C GLY A 38 10.75 9.44 13.47
N PHE A 39 11.85 9.70 14.18
CA PHE A 39 12.89 8.70 14.43
C PHE A 39 12.37 7.52 15.28
N ALA A 40 11.55 7.77 16.29
CA ALA A 40 10.94 6.72 17.10
C ALA A 40 10.10 5.75 16.24
N ARG A 41 9.31 6.28 15.29
CA ARG A 41 8.53 5.48 14.32
C ARG A 41 9.42 4.67 13.38
N VAL A 42 10.55 5.22 12.97
CA VAL A 42 11.55 4.50 12.15
C VAL A 42 12.10 3.30 12.94
N VAL A 43 12.46 3.49 14.21
CA VAL A 43 12.98 2.42 15.08
C VAL A 43 11.92 1.36 15.37
N GLU A 44 10.66 1.76 15.54
CA GLU A 44 9.55 0.80 15.73
C GLU A 44 9.37 -0.13 14.54
N LYS A 45 9.45 0.41 13.32
CA LYS A 45 9.30 -0.37 12.08
C LYS A 45 10.56 -1.12 11.66
N MET A 46 11.73 -0.62 12.03
CA MET A 46 13.02 -1.21 11.66
C MET A 46 14.07 -0.93 12.74
N PRO A 47 14.08 -1.70 13.84
CA PRO A 47 15.04 -1.52 14.93
C PRO A 47 16.51 -1.57 14.52
N GLN A 48 16.81 -2.29 13.43
CA GLN A 48 18.14 -2.44 12.84
C GLN A 48 18.76 -1.08 12.46
N VAL A 49 17.93 -0.05 12.24
CA VAL A 49 18.36 1.31 11.90
C VAL A 49 19.36 1.90 12.89
N VAL A 50 19.27 1.52 14.18
CA VAL A 50 20.16 1.98 15.26
C VAL A 50 21.60 1.49 15.08
N SER A 51 21.78 0.40 14.32
CA SER A 51 23.08 -0.21 14.03
C SER A 51 23.57 -0.01 12.60
N LEU A 52 22.76 0.61 11.73
CA LEU A 52 23.16 0.88 10.36
C LEU A 52 24.26 1.93 10.31
N LYS A 53 25.28 1.66 9.49
CA LYS A 53 26.38 2.59 9.25
C LYS A 53 25.86 3.80 8.46
N GLN A 54 26.31 5.00 8.82
CA GLN A 54 25.88 6.24 8.17
C GLN A 54 26.10 6.23 6.65
N ASN A 55 27.21 5.66 6.18
CA ASN A 55 27.50 5.55 4.75
C ASN A 55 26.54 4.61 3.99
N VAL A 56 25.94 3.63 4.67
CA VAL A 56 24.90 2.77 4.08
C VAL A 56 23.61 3.56 3.93
N ILE A 57 23.22 4.32 4.97
CA ILE A 57 22.02 5.15 4.98
C ILE A 57 22.10 6.28 3.96
N MET A 58 23.25 6.96 3.87
CA MET A 58 23.38 8.13 3.01
C MET A 58 23.36 7.78 1.52
N LYS A 59 23.75 6.57 1.12
CA LYS A 59 23.75 6.17 -0.30
C LYS A 59 22.34 6.26 -0.95
N PRO A 60 21.28 5.63 -0.40
CA PRO A 60 19.91 5.83 -0.90
C PRO A 60 19.40 7.27 -0.75
N VAL A 61 19.74 7.95 0.35
CA VAL A 61 19.31 9.33 0.61
C VAL A 61 19.86 10.28 -0.44
N GLU A 62 21.16 10.24 -0.70
CA GLU A 62 21.83 11.05 -1.72
C GLU A 62 21.29 10.75 -3.12
N PHE A 63 21.00 9.48 -3.41
CA PHE A 63 20.35 9.11 -4.65
C PHE A 63 18.98 9.81 -4.81
N LEU A 64 18.12 9.78 -3.78
CA LEU A 64 16.81 10.42 -3.83
C LEU A 64 16.93 11.96 -3.96
N LEU A 65 17.80 12.59 -3.17
CA LEU A 65 18.05 14.03 -3.26
C LEU A 65 18.56 14.42 -4.66
N GLY A 66 19.40 13.59 -5.28
CA GLY A 66 19.87 13.76 -6.66
C GLY A 66 18.79 13.56 -7.74
N ARG A 67 17.55 13.20 -7.36
CA ARG A 67 16.38 13.09 -8.26
C ARG A 67 15.32 14.16 -8.02
N ALA A 68 15.74 15.28 -7.41
CA ALA A 68 14.91 16.46 -7.13
C ALA A 68 13.80 16.24 -6.08
N PHE A 69 13.90 15.18 -5.28
CA PHE A 69 13.11 15.08 -4.05
C PHE A 69 13.67 16.06 -3.02
N LYS A 70 12.79 16.83 -2.36
CA LYS A 70 13.20 17.72 -1.28
C LYS A 70 13.63 16.91 -0.06
N VAL A 71 14.48 17.47 0.79
CA VAL A 71 14.93 16.77 2.00
C VAL A 71 13.77 16.42 2.93
N GLU A 72 12.75 17.28 2.99
CA GLU A 72 11.52 17.05 3.76
C GLU A 72 10.70 15.89 3.17
N ASP A 73 10.71 15.71 1.86
CA ASP A 73 10.01 14.61 1.19
C ASP A 73 10.73 13.29 1.47
N VAL A 74 12.06 13.28 1.37
CA VAL A 74 12.89 12.12 1.72
C VAL A 74 12.73 11.75 3.18
N ALA A 75 12.66 12.74 4.09
CA ALA A 75 12.37 12.50 5.51
C ALA A 75 11.06 11.76 5.71
N ARG A 76 9.98 12.22 5.05
CA ARG A 76 8.66 11.56 5.10
C ARG A 76 8.71 10.15 4.53
N MET A 77 9.42 9.94 3.42
CA MET A 77 9.61 8.62 2.83
C MET A 77 10.29 7.66 3.81
N VAL A 78 11.35 8.11 4.49
CA VAL A 78 12.10 7.29 5.46
C VAL A 78 11.28 6.96 6.70
N VAL A 79 10.50 7.90 7.23
CA VAL A 79 9.60 7.63 8.38
C VAL A 79 8.48 6.65 7.99
N ARG A 80 8.01 6.72 6.74
CA ARG A 80 6.99 5.82 6.23
C ARG A 80 7.53 4.40 5.98
N CYS A 81 8.64 4.29 5.25
CA CYS A 81 9.28 3.03 4.88
C CYS A 81 10.79 3.09 5.14
N PRO A 82 11.24 2.78 6.37
CA PRO A 82 12.67 2.76 6.71
C PRO A 82 13.52 1.83 5.85
N GLN A 83 12.91 0.78 5.30
CA GLN A 83 13.56 -0.24 4.48
C GLN A 83 14.18 0.36 3.21
N ILE A 84 13.70 1.51 2.73
CA ILE A 84 14.30 2.24 1.60
C ILE A 84 15.78 2.58 1.84
N LEU A 85 16.20 2.73 3.11
CA LEU A 85 17.59 3.00 3.49
C LEU A 85 18.52 1.80 3.28
N CYS A 86 17.96 0.61 3.10
CA CYS A 86 18.68 -0.63 2.85
C CYS A 86 18.64 -1.04 1.37
N SER A 87 17.90 -0.31 0.52
CA SER A 87 17.79 -0.60 -0.90
C SER A 87 19.11 -0.35 -1.62
N ARG A 88 19.45 -1.21 -2.58
CA ARG A 88 20.62 -1.01 -3.45
C ARG A 88 20.34 0.12 -4.42
N VAL A 89 21.22 1.12 -4.47
CA VAL A 89 21.07 2.31 -5.32
C VAL A 89 20.91 1.94 -6.81
N GLU A 90 21.59 0.89 -7.28
CA GLU A 90 21.45 0.37 -8.66
C GLU A 90 20.01 -0.07 -8.97
N LEU A 91 19.38 -0.79 -8.04
CA LEU A 91 18.00 -1.26 -8.18
C LEU A 91 17.01 -0.09 -8.09
N MET A 92 17.24 0.84 -7.14
CA MET A 92 16.44 2.06 -7.02
C MET A 92 16.52 2.91 -8.29
N LYS A 93 17.70 3.00 -8.90
CA LYS A 93 17.93 3.72 -10.15
C LYS A 93 17.09 3.12 -11.27
N ASN A 94 17.13 1.81 -11.45
CA ASN A 94 16.35 1.13 -12.49
C ASN A 94 14.84 1.33 -12.27
N ALA A 95 14.37 1.14 -11.03
CA ALA A 95 12.95 1.34 -10.68
C ALA A 95 12.49 2.80 -10.87
N TYR A 96 13.34 3.78 -10.52
CA TYR A 96 13.06 5.20 -10.72
C TYR A 96 12.91 5.54 -12.19
N TYR A 97 13.84 5.10 -13.05
CA TYR A 97 13.77 5.40 -14.48
C TYR A 97 12.56 4.74 -15.12
N PHE A 98 12.26 3.48 -14.78
CA PHE A 98 11.03 2.83 -15.23
C PHE A 98 9.77 3.63 -14.84
N TYR A 99 9.68 4.08 -13.58
CA TYR A 99 8.57 4.90 -13.11
C TYR A 99 8.44 6.22 -13.90
N LYS A 100 9.57 6.89 -14.13
CA LYS A 100 9.60 8.18 -14.81
C LYS A 100 9.32 8.07 -16.31
N THR A 101 9.87 7.08 -17.00
CA THR A 101 9.85 7.00 -18.47
C THR A 101 8.75 6.09 -18.99
N GLU A 102 8.54 4.93 -18.38
CA GLU A 102 7.57 3.94 -18.88
C GLU A 102 6.20 4.08 -18.20
N MET A 103 6.17 4.40 -16.89
CA MET A 103 4.91 4.63 -16.21
C MET A 103 4.38 6.05 -16.42
N GLY A 104 5.26 7.05 -16.56
CA GLY A 104 4.88 8.44 -16.82
C GLY A 104 4.02 9.07 -15.71
N ARG A 105 4.14 8.58 -14.48
CA ARG A 105 3.32 8.99 -13.32
C ARG A 105 3.95 10.16 -12.54
N PRO A 106 3.16 10.93 -11.77
CA PRO A 106 3.69 12.07 -11.01
C PRO A 106 4.64 11.63 -9.90
N MET A 107 5.82 12.27 -9.80
CA MET A 107 6.83 11.93 -8.79
C MET A 107 6.32 12.04 -7.34
N LYS A 108 5.28 12.84 -7.09
CA LYS A 108 4.64 12.98 -5.77
C LYS A 108 4.17 11.64 -5.21
N GLU A 109 3.68 10.75 -6.07
CA GLU A 109 3.19 9.44 -5.64
C GLU A 109 4.31 8.53 -5.11
N LEU A 110 5.57 8.70 -5.57
CA LEU A 110 6.71 7.99 -4.98
C LEU A 110 7.01 8.47 -3.55
N VAL A 111 6.66 9.71 -3.21
CA VAL A 111 6.77 10.24 -1.84
C VAL A 111 5.66 9.67 -0.95
N GLU A 112 4.47 9.52 -1.52
CA GLU A 112 3.29 8.95 -0.83
C GLU A 112 3.41 7.43 -0.65
N TYR A 113 4.12 6.75 -1.56
CA TYR A 113 4.33 5.30 -1.56
C TYR A 113 5.80 4.91 -1.80
N PRO A 114 6.71 5.20 -0.86
CA PRO A 114 8.14 4.89 -0.96
C PRO A 114 8.44 3.39 -1.02
N GLU A 115 7.52 2.54 -0.57
CA GLU A 115 7.60 1.08 -0.65
C GLU A 115 7.82 0.61 -2.10
N TYR A 116 7.45 1.41 -3.11
CA TYR A 116 7.79 1.19 -4.51
C TYR A 116 9.24 0.77 -4.72
N PHE A 117 10.20 1.44 -4.06
CA PHE A 117 11.63 1.17 -4.19
C PHE A 117 12.11 -0.12 -3.51
N THR A 118 11.23 -0.80 -2.79
CA THR A 118 11.51 -2.07 -2.11
C THR A 118 11.11 -3.28 -2.94
N TYR A 119 10.24 -3.10 -3.96
CA TYR A 119 9.84 -4.17 -4.85
C TYR A 119 10.85 -4.39 -5.98
N GLY A 120 10.96 -5.65 -6.41
CA GLY A 120 11.79 -6.00 -7.56
C GLY A 120 11.17 -5.47 -8.86
N LEU A 121 11.97 -4.74 -9.64
CA LEU A 121 11.53 -4.16 -10.91
C LEU A 121 11.05 -5.24 -11.89
N GLU A 122 11.90 -6.22 -12.17
CA GLU A 122 11.61 -7.28 -13.15
C GLU A 122 10.63 -8.32 -12.61
N SER A 123 10.67 -8.59 -11.30
CA SER A 123 9.86 -9.67 -10.70
C SER A 123 8.44 -9.23 -10.34
N ARG A 124 8.21 -7.95 -10.02
CA ARG A 124 6.90 -7.49 -9.54
C ARG A 124 6.39 -6.23 -10.23
N ILE A 125 7.21 -5.19 -10.37
CA ILE A 125 6.71 -3.89 -10.87
C ILE A 125 6.32 -3.98 -12.35
N LYS A 126 7.23 -4.43 -13.21
CA LYS A 126 7.01 -4.53 -14.66
C LYS A 126 5.88 -5.47 -15.04
N PRO A 127 5.85 -6.75 -14.58
CA PRO A 127 4.81 -7.68 -15.01
C PRO A 127 3.41 -7.19 -14.63
N ARG A 128 3.26 -6.63 -13.43
CA ARG A 128 1.97 -6.14 -12.94
C ARG A 128 1.54 -4.87 -13.68
N TYR A 129 2.45 -3.93 -13.91
CA TYR A 129 2.14 -2.73 -14.68
C TYR A 129 1.71 -3.06 -16.12
N GLN A 130 2.41 -3.99 -16.79
CA GLN A 130 2.07 -4.42 -18.15
C GLN A 130 0.68 -5.06 -18.23
N LYS A 131 0.31 -5.91 -17.26
CA LYS A 131 -1.04 -6.49 -17.18
C LYS A 131 -2.12 -5.43 -16.99
N LEU A 132 -1.87 -4.40 -16.18
CA LEU A 132 -2.80 -3.28 -16.00
C LEU A 132 -2.98 -2.48 -17.30
N GLN A 133 -1.88 -2.18 -18.00
CA GLN A 133 -1.92 -1.48 -19.27
C GLN A 133 -2.69 -2.26 -20.33
N GLY A 134 -2.51 -3.59 -20.38
CA GLY A 134 -3.25 -4.46 -21.30
C GLY A 134 -4.77 -4.48 -21.05
N LYS A 135 -5.21 -4.24 -19.81
CA LYS A 135 -6.64 -4.14 -19.44
C LYS A 135 -7.15 -2.70 -19.35
N GLY A 136 -6.31 -1.70 -19.58
CA GLY A 136 -6.69 -0.28 -19.45
C GLY A 136 -7.01 0.17 -18.02
N ILE A 137 -6.56 -0.56 -17.00
CA ILE A 137 -6.88 -0.27 -15.59
C ILE A 137 -5.94 0.79 -15.04
N ARG A 138 -6.51 1.89 -14.52
CA ARG A 138 -5.76 2.93 -13.81
C ARG A 138 -5.93 2.76 -12.31
N SER A 139 -4.84 2.52 -11.58
CA SER A 139 -4.85 2.30 -10.13
C SER A 139 -3.63 2.89 -9.42
N SER A 140 -3.70 3.05 -8.10
CA SER A 140 -2.58 3.53 -7.26
C SER A 140 -1.46 2.49 -7.16
N LEU A 141 -0.23 2.92 -6.89
CA LEU A 141 0.91 1.99 -6.68
C LEU A 141 0.62 0.93 -5.61
N ASN A 142 0.01 1.34 -4.50
CA ASN A 142 -0.36 0.45 -3.39
C ASN A 142 -1.31 -0.67 -3.88
N TRP A 143 -2.32 -0.32 -4.67
CA TRP A 143 -3.35 -1.26 -5.12
C TRP A 143 -2.78 -2.45 -5.92
N PHE A 144 -1.77 -2.24 -6.77
CA PHE A 144 -1.22 -3.37 -7.54
C PHE A 144 0.12 -3.91 -7.02
N LEU A 145 0.82 -3.22 -6.13
CA LEU A 145 2.11 -3.69 -5.61
C LEU A 145 1.99 -4.33 -4.22
N ASN A 146 1.05 -3.87 -3.39
CA ASN A 146 0.89 -4.31 -2.01
C ASN A 146 -0.13 -5.45 -1.86
N CYS A 147 0.04 -6.50 -2.65
CA CYS A 147 -0.80 -7.68 -2.57
C CYS A 147 -0.02 -8.92 -3.02
N SER A 148 -0.49 -10.09 -2.59
CA SER A 148 -0.01 -11.37 -3.12
C SER A 148 -0.28 -11.46 -4.62
N ASP A 149 0.43 -12.37 -5.30
CA ASP A 149 0.20 -12.58 -6.74
C ASP A 149 -1.25 -13.05 -6.99
N GLN A 150 -1.77 -13.94 -6.14
CA GLN A 150 -3.17 -14.38 -6.19
C GLN A 150 -4.14 -13.20 -6.09
N ARG A 151 -4.02 -12.34 -5.06
CA ARG A 151 -4.92 -11.18 -4.92
C ARG A 151 -4.79 -10.19 -6.05
N PHE A 152 -3.62 -10.08 -6.65
CA PHE A 152 -3.43 -9.23 -7.82
C PHE A 152 -4.20 -9.79 -9.03
N GLU A 153 -4.16 -11.09 -9.29
CA GLU A 153 -4.94 -11.70 -10.38
C GLU A 153 -6.46 -11.61 -10.13
N GLU A 154 -6.93 -11.89 -8.91
CA GLU A 154 -8.34 -11.74 -8.52
C GLU A 154 -8.84 -10.31 -8.79
N ARG A 155 -8.02 -9.30 -8.42
CA ARG A 155 -8.27 -7.89 -8.70
C ARG A 155 -8.31 -7.57 -10.19
N LEU A 156 -7.51 -8.23 -11.01
CA LEU A 156 -7.51 -8.03 -12.46
C LEU A 156 -8.72 -8.67 -13.15
N GLU A 157 -9.25 -9.75 -12.60
CA GLU A 157 -10.40 -10.49 -13.16
C GLU A 157 -11.74 -9.79 -12.91
N GLY A 158 -11.78 -8.73 -12.09
CA GLY A 158 -13.02 -8.03 -11.74
C GLY A 158 -13.87 -8.78 -10.72
N ASN A 159 -13.35 -9.88 -10.18
CA ASN A 159 -14.02 -10.71 -9.18
C ASN A 159 -13.90 -10.13 -7.75
N PHE A 160 -13.42 -8.90 -7.61
CA PHE A 160 -13.13 -8.27 -6.32
C PHE A 160 -13.73 -6.86 -6.24
N ILE A 161 -14.71 -6.68 -5.35
CA ILE A 161 -15.15 -5.37 -4.88
C ILE A 161 -14.25 -5.01 -3.70
N ASP A 162 -13.54 -3.88 -3.78
CA ASP A 162 -12.74 -3.38 -2.66
C ASP A 162 -13.69 -2.97 -1.53
N ALA A 163 -13.57 -3.61 -0.36
CA ALA A 163 -14.43 -3.29 0.79
C ALA A 163 -14.25 -1.84 1.29
N ASP A 164 -13.15 -1.18 0.87
CA ASP A 164 -12.85 0.22 1.16
C ASP A 164 -13.37 1.19 0.08
N SER A 165 -14.04 0.69 -0.98
CA SER A 165 -14.78 1.56 -1.88
C SER A 165 -16.04 2.04 -1.15
N GLU A 166 -16.19 3.35 -0.95
CA GLU A 166 -17.45 3.92 -0.48
C GLU A 166 -18.57 3.43 -1.42
N GLY A 167 -19.45 2.57 -0.88
CA GLY A 167 -20.57 2.02 -1.63
C GLY A 167 -21.56 3.12 -2.02
N PRO A 168 -22.50 2.84 -2.93
CA PRO A 168 -23.56 3.78 -3.24
C PRO A 168 -24.30 4.18 -1.95
N VAL A 169 -24.58 5.48 -1.82
CA VAL A 169 -25.28 6.01 -0.66
C VAL A 169 -26.76 5.73 -0.85
N PHE A 170 -27.34 4.94 0.04
CA PHE A 170 -28.77 4.66 0.04
C PHE A 170 -29.47 5.64 0.99
N GLU A 171 -30.19 6.61 0.44
CA GLU A 171 -31.23 7.31 1.20
C GLU A 171 -32.52 6.49 1.12
N MET A 172 -33.12 6.12 2.27
CA MET A 172 -34.39 5.39 2.26
C MET A 172 -35.48 6.23 1.57
N GLY A 173 -35.99 5.73 0.45
CA GLY A 173 -36.98 6.41 -0.39
C GLY A 173 -36.39 7.40 -1.41
N GLY A 174 -35.06 7.54 -1.48
CA GLY A 174 -34.35 8.41 -2.42
C GLY A 174 -33.94 7.71 -3.71
N LYS A 175 -33.57 8.50 -4.72
CA LYS A 175 -33.03 7.99 -5.98
C LYS A 175 -31.63 7.43 -5.75
N LEU A 176 -31.38 6.23 -6.28
CA LEU A 176 -30.06 5.61 -6.26
C LEU A 176 -29.10 6.40 -7.15
N ASP A 177 -28.23 7.21 -6.53
CA ASP A 177 -27.18 7.91 -7.24
C ASP A 177 -25.92 7.05 -7.28
N MET A 178 -25.63 6.54 -8.47
CA MET A 178 -24.42 5.78 -8.74
C MET A 178 -23.26 6.74 -9.02
N PRO A 179 -22.15 6.68 -8.26
CA PRO A 179 -20.98 7.52 -8.54
C PRO A 179 -20.32 7.07 -9.84
N GLY A 180 -20.55 7.80 -10.93
CA GLY A 180 -19.77 7.68 -12.18
C GLY A 180 -20.51 7.37 -13.48
N GLY A 181 -21.83 7.57 -13.59
CA GLY A 181 -22.57 7.32 -14.84
C GLY A 181 -23.40 8.51 -15.30
N GLY A 182 -22.83 9.40 -16.11
CA GLY A 182 -23.63 10.30 -16.93
C GLY A 182 -24.19 9.56 -18.13
N GLY A 183 -25.52 9.50 -18.29
CA GLY A 183 -26.18 8.96 -19.48
C GLY A 183 -27.36 8.04 -19.13
N GLY A 184 -28.58 8.40 -19.57
CA GLY A 184 -29.84 7.80 -19.12
C GLY A 184 -30.37 6.61 -19.93
N GLY A 185 -31.57 6.17 -19.50
CA GLY A 185 -32.43 5.13 -20.09
C GLY A 185 -32.10 3.72 -19.56
N GLU A 186 -33.03 2.82 -19.22
CA GLU A 186 -34.49 2.74 -19.32
C GLU A 186 -34.97 1.85 -18.14
N VAL A 187 -36.10 2.21 -17.53
CA VAL A 187 -36.78 1.37 -16.54
C VAL A 187 -37.68 0.40 -17.31
N VAL A 188 -37.41 -0.90 -17.20
CA VAL A 188 -38.33 -1.94 -17.66
C VAL A 188 -39.42 -2.11 -16.61
N SER A 189 -40.66 -1.82 -16.99
CA SER A 189 -41.87 -2.10 -16.22
C SER A 189 -42.41 -3.45 -16.68
N ASP A 190 -42.52 -4.42 -15.78
CA ASP A 190 -43.31 -5.64 -16.02
C ASP A 190 -44.67 -5.46 -15.34
N GLU A 191 -45.72 -5.59 -16.15
CA GLU A 191 -47.14 -5.56 -15.78
C GLU A 191 -47.56 -6.93 -15.21
N ASP A 192 -48.49 -6.90 -14.23
CA ASP A 192 -49.06 -8.07 -13.57
C ASP A 192 -49.93 -8.92 -14.52
N ASP A 193 -49.85 -10.25 -14.42
CA ASP A 193 -50.88 -11.19 -14.88
C ASP A 193 -51.09 -12.28 -13.82
N ASP A 194 -52.35 -12.41 -13.39
CA ASP A 194 -52.91 -13.32 -12.38
C ASP A 194 -53.12 -14.76 -12.90
N ASP A 195 -53.41 -15.65 -11.94
CA ASP A 195 -53.98 -17.01 -12.02
C ASP A 195 -53.03 -18.20 -12.32
N ASP A 196 -52.81 -19.09 -11.33
CA ASP A 196 -53.71 -20.23 -11.03
C ASP A 196 -53.13 -21.12 -9.89
N GLU A 197 -54.00 -21.64 -9.03
CA GLU A 197 -53.66 -22.53 -7.90
C GLU A 197 -53.42 -23.99 -8.34
N SER A 198 -52.49 -24.71 -7.68
CA SER A 198 -52.72 -26.11 -7.27
C SER A 198 -51.66 -26.61 -6.29
N ASP A 199 -52.14 -27.28 -5.24
CA ASP A 199 -51.45 -28.03 -4.18
C ASP A 199 -50.46 -29.09 -4.69
N ASP A 200 -49.35 -29.31 -3.95
CA ASP A 200 -49.13 -30.53 -3.12
C ASP A 200 -47.69 -30.62 -2.55
N ASP A 201 -47.67 -30.77 -1.22
CA ASP A 201 -46.83 -31.61 -0.36
C ASP A 201 -45.29 -31.47 -0.16
N GLU A 202 -44.96 -31.39 1.15
CA GLU A 202 -43.89 -32.10 1.88
C GLU A 202 -42.41 -31.64 1.74
N VAL A 203 -41.57 -31.43 2.77
CA VAL A 203 -41.57 -31.71 4.22
C VAL A 203 -40.71 -30.65 4.95
N LEU A 204 -41.19 -30.15 6.08
CA LEU A 204 -40.42 -29.41 7.08
C LEU A 204 -39.62 -30.37 7.99
N TYR A 205 -38.31 -30.15 8.12
CA TYR A 205 -37.61 -30.52 9.35
C TYR A 205 -36.79 -29.35 9.89
N ARG A 206 -37.40 -28.64 10.86
CA ARG A 206 -36.67 -27.97 11.92
C ARG A 206 -35.94 -29.02 12.76
N ARG A 207 -34.64 -28.84 12.97
CA ARG A 207 -33.97 -29.28 14.20
C ARG A 207 -33.15 -28.13 14.76
N THR A 208 -33.69 -27.56 15.83
CA THR A 208 -32.99 -26.80 16.87
C THR A 208 -32.08 -27.73 17.69
N LEU A 209 -31.24 -27.08 18.52
CA LEU A 209 -30.53 -27.53 19.73
C LEU A 209 -29.03 -27.85 19.51
N THR A 210 -28.06 -27.37 20.30
CA THR A 210 -28.02 -26.43 21.45
C THR A 210 -26.56 -26.20 21.85
N LEU A 211 -26.35 -25.08 22.55
CA LEU A 211 -25.31 -24.75 23.56
C LEU A 211 -23.85 -24.63 23.09
#